data_AF-A0A6I2GZN1-F1
#
_entry.id   AF-A0A6I2GZN1-F1
#
_cell.length_a   1.000
_cell.length_b   1.000
_cell.length_c   1.000
_cell.angle_alpha   90.00
_cell.angle_beta   90.00
_cell.angle_gamma   90.00
#
_symmetry.space_group_name_H-M   'P 1'
#
loop_
_entity.id
_entity.type
_entity.pdbx_description
1 polymer ?
#
loop_
_entity_poly.entity_id
_entity_poly.type
_entity_poly.pdbx_seq_one_letter_code
_entity_poly.pdbx_strand_id
1 'polypeptide(L)' 'MFKNQENVHVFGQNSAGFTSASTLFYIAENYHMYLATNKIVTLSGETYLDQPIIPDTSVNFKEEDVIEVAKGWLLK' A
#
# COMPACT_ATOMS: atom_id res chain seq x y z
N MET A 1 4.98 3.77 -6.85
CA MET A 1 3.58 3.39 -6.55
C MET A 1 2.81 3.35 -7.87
N PHE A 2 2.03 2.30 -8.12
CA PHE A 2 1.38 2.05 -9.43
C PHE A 2 -0.11 2.42 -9.48
N LYS A 3 -0.78 2.59 -8.33
CA LYS A 3 -2.16 3.06 -8.24
C LYS A 3 -2.30 4.44 -8.89
N ASN A 4 -3.41 4.69 -9.58
CA ASN A 4 -3.71 5.91 -10.35
C ASN A 4 -2.91 6.08 -11.67
N GLN A 5 -2.21 5.04 -12.12
CA GLN A 5 -1.66 5.03 -13.49
C GLN A 5 -2.69 4.51 -14.50
N GLU A 6 -2.67 5.04 -15.72
CA GLU A 6 -3.69 4.74 -16.76
C GLU A 6 -3.87 3.24 -17.07
N ASN A 7 -2.80 2.45 -16.93
CA ASN A 7 -2.80 1.02 -17.27
C ASN A 7 -2.75 0.10 -16.04
N VAL A 8 -3.21 0.58 -14.89
CA VAL A 8 -3.17 -0.17 -13.64
C VAL A 8 -4.56 -0.20 -13.01
N HIS A 9 -5.05 -1.41 -12.76
CA HIS A 9 -6.28 -1.65 -12.00
C HIS A 9 -5.94 -2.51 -10.77
N VAL A 10 -6.25 -2.01 -9.58
CA VAL A 10 -5.88 -2.66 -8.31
C VAL A 10 -7.08 -3.41 -7.73
N PHE A 11 -6.88 -4.69 -7.44
CA PHE A 11 -7.88 -5.58 -6.83
C PHE A 11 -7.46 -5.99 -5.42
N GLY A 12 -8.45 -6.32 -4.57
CA GLY A 12 -8.20 -6.91 -3.25
C GLY A 12 -8.85 -6.12 -2.13
N GLN A 13 -8.18 -6.04 -0.98
CA GLN A 13 -8.64 -5.30 0.20
C GLN A 13 -7.79 -4.06 0.43
N ASN A 14 -8.25 -3.17 1.32
CA ASN A 14 -7.46 -2.04 1.79
C ASN A 14 -6.08 -2.52 2.27
N SER A 15 -5.00 -1.88 1.81
CA SER A 15 -3.66 -2.20 2.31
C SER A 15 -3.51 -1.81 3.79
N ALA A 16 -2.47 -2.31 4.45
CA ALA A 16 -2.23 -2.01 5.88
C ALA A 16 -1.88 -0.53 6.17
N GLY A 17 -1.61 0.27 5.14
CA GLY A 17 -1.38 1.71 5.27
C GLY A 17 0.01 2.14 5.69
N PHE A 18 0.92 1.24 6.08
CA PHE A 18 2.30 1.59 6.41
C PHE A 18 3.06 2.15 5.20
N THR A 19 3.21 3.48 5.14
CA THR A 19 3.78 4.20 3.98
C THR A 19 4.90 5.16 4.37
N SER A 20 5.28 5.15 5.65
CA SER A 20 6.49 5.73 6.20
C SER A 20 7.59 4.66 6.36
N ALA A 21 8.84 5.03 6.09
CA ALA A 21 9.97 4.17 6.45
C ALA A 21 10.51 4.61 7.82
N SER A 22 10.33 3.74 8.81
CA SER A 22 10.82 3.97 10.16
C SER A 22 12.26 3.52 10.30
N THR A 23 13.09 4.37 10.90
CA THR A 23 14.46 4.02 11.31
C THR A 23 14.50 3.81 12.82
N LEU A 24 15.21 2.77 13.23
CA LEU A 24 15.47 2.48 14.64
C LEU A 24 16.67 3.30 15.13
N PHE A 25 16.46 4.08 16.18
CA PHE A 25 17.53 4.82 16.86
C PHE A 25 17.72 4.28 18.28
N TYR A 26 18.96 3.95 18.63
CA TYR A 26 19.34 3.54 19.98
C TYR A 26 19.65 4.78 20.82
N ILE A 27 18.97 4.95 21.95
CA ILE A 27 19.13 6.12 22.83
C ILE A 27 19.98 5.76 24.04
N ALA A 28 19.68 4.61 24.66
CA ALA A 28 20.40 4.05 25.80
C ALA A 28 20.20 2.53 25.82
N GLU A 29 20.85 1.84 26.77
CA GLU A 29 20.66 0.40 26.95
C GLU A 29 19.18 0.07 27.17
N ASN A 30 18.62 -0.79 26.32
CA ASN A 30 17.19 -1.13 26.23
C ASN A 30 16.22 -0.01 25.82
N TYR A 31 16.69 1.20 25.51
CA TYR A 31 15.86 2.29 25.01
C TYR A 31 16.11 2.52 23.53
N HIS A 32 15.05 2.38 22.74
CA HIS A 32 15.07 2.63 21.31
C HIS A 32 13.84 3.41 20.87
N MET A 33 13.99 4.16 19.79
CA MET A 33 12.95 4.96 19.16
C MET A 33 12.79 4.55 17.71
N TYR A 34 11.56 4.26 17.31
CA TYR A 34 11.19 4.16 15.90
C TYR A 34 10.75 5.53 15.42
N LEU A 35 11.52 6.12 14.51
CA LEU A 35 11.20 7.43 13.95
C LEU A 35 10.93 7.29 12.45
N ALA A 36 9.79 7.80 11.99
CA ALA A 36 9.51 7.95 10.56
C ALA A 36 10.46 9.01 9.99
N THR A 37 11.50 8.56 9.28
CA THR A 37 12.55 9.44 8.73
C THR A 37 12.33 9.73 7.25
N ASN A 38 11.53 8.91 6.57
CA ASN A 38 11.25 9.04 5.15
C ASN A 38 9.75 8.87 4.88
N LYS A 39 9.27 9.55 3.83
CA LYS A 39 7.92 9.41 3.28
C LYS A 39 7.99 8.86 1.87
N ILE A 40 7.00 8.06 1.48
CA ILE A 40 6.86 7.62 0.10
C ILE A 40 6.12 8.70 -0.70
N VAL A 41 6.70 9.07 -1.84
CA VAL A 41 6.09 9.98 -2.82
C VAL A 41 5.76 9.18 -4.07
N THR A 42 4.57 9.37 -4.62
CA THR A 42 4.15 8.73 -5.87
C THR A 42 4.81 9.35 -7.09
N LEU A 43 4.64 8.71 -8.25
CA LEU A 43 5.07 9.29 -9.52
C LEU A 43 4.28 10.56 -9.88
N SER A 44 3.06 10.73 -9.35
CA SER A 44 2.26 11.95 -9.46
C SER A 44 2.66 13.05 -8.47
N GLY A 45 3.62 12.79 -7.57
CA GLY A 45 4.04 13.76 -6.53
C GLY A 45 3.19 13.74 -5.26
N GLU A 46 2.19 12.88 -5.17
CA GLU A 46 1.34 12.73 -4.00
C GLU A 46 2.06 11.97 -2.87
N THR A 47 1.72 12.28 -1.63
CA THR A 47 2.24 11.56 -0.45
C THR A 47 1.16 10.68 0.15
N TYR A 48 1.51 9.43 0.44
CA TYR A 48 0.69 8.57 1.28
C TYR A 48 1.32 8.59 2.68
N LEU A 49 0.62 9.19 3.64
CA LEU A 49 1.07 9.26 5.03
C LEU A 49 0.19 8.38 5.88
N ASP A 50 0.67 7.16 6.11
CA ASP A 50 0.04 6.14 6.95
C ASP A 50 -1.44 5.88 6.60
N GLN A 51 -1.76 6.00 5.30
CA GLN A 51 -3.09 5.76 4.76
C GLN A 51 -3.14 4.47 3.96
N PRO A 52 -4.19 3.64 4.14
CA PRO A 52 -4.39 2.44 3.34
C PRO A 52 -4.58 2.79 1.87
N ILE A 53 -4.01 1.98 0.99
CA ILE A 53 -4.31 2.04 -0.44
C ILE A 53 -5.67 1.38 -0.63
N ILE A 54 -6.62 2.15 -1.16
CA ILE A 54 -7.96 1.67 -1.49
C ILE A 54 -7.91 1.06 -2.90
N PRO A 55 -8.26 -0.23 -3.08
CA PRO A 55 -8.27 -0.87 -4.40
C PRO A 55 -9.36 -0.27 -5.31
N ASP A 56 -9.20 -0.38 -6.64
CA ASP A 56 -10.25 -0.02 -7.61
C ASP A 56 -11.43 -0.97 -7.53
N THR A 57 -11.18 -2.23 -7.18
CA THR A 57 -12.20 -3.25 -6.97
C THR A 57 -11.92 -3.97 -5.66
N SER A 58 -12.82 -3.72 -4.70
CA SER A 58 -12.76 -4.39 -3.41
C SER A 58 -13.22 -5.85 -3.56
N VAL A 59 -12.38 -6.78 -3.12
CA VAL A 59 -12.69 -8.20 -3.03
C VAL A 59 -12.40 -8.62 -1.60
N ASN A 60 -13.47 -9.00 -0.88
CA ASN A 60 -13.34 -9.41 0.50
C ASN A 60 -13.21 -10.94 0.55
N PHE A 61 -12.28 -11.41 1.38
CA PHE A 61 -12.25 -12.75 2.01
C PHE A 61 -11.29 -13.83 1.48
N LYS A 62 -10.90 -13.95 0.20
CA LYS A 62 -9.88 -14.94 -0.24
C LYS A 62 -9.07 -14.53 -1.47
N GLU A 63 -7.79 -14.97 -1.54
CA GLU A 63 -6.90 -14.73 -2.68
C GLU A 63 -7.44 -15.32 -3.99
N GLU A 64 -8.06 -16.50 -3.92
CA GLU A 64 -8.71 -17.17 -5.06
C GLU A 64 -9.81 -16.31 -5.69
N ASP A 65 -10.59 -15.59 -4.86
CA ASP A 65 -11.65 -14.70 -5.34
C ASP A 65 -11.07 -13.47 -6.06
N VAL A 66 -9.92 -12.97 -5.60
CA VAL A 66 -9.21 -11.85 -6.25
C VAL A 66 -8.76 -12.25 -7.65
N ILE A 67 -8.22 -13.46 -7.80
CA ILE A 67 -7.74 -13.98 -9.08
C ILE A 67 -8.89 -14.11 -10.09
N GLU A 68 -10.02 -14.68 -9.69
CA GLU A 68 -11.18 -14.85 -10.58
C GLU A 68 -11.76 -13.50 -11.03
N VAL A 69 -11.88 -12.54 -10.11
CA VAL A 69 -12.35 -11.18 -10.44
C VAL A 69 -11.37 -10.47 -11.40
N ALA A 70 -10.06 -10.59 -11.15
CA ALA A 70 -9.05 -9.98 -12.00
C ALA A 70 -9.04 -10.56 -13.42
N LYS A 71 -9.18 -11.88 -13.57
CA LYS A 71 -9.34 -12.53 -14.89
C LYS A 71 -10.56 -12.01 -15.64
N GLY A 72 -11.70 -11.91 -14.96
CA GLY A 72 -12.93 -11.39 -15.56
C GLY A 72 -12.84 -9.94 -16.02
N TRP A 73 -11.92 -9.15 -15.47
CA TRP A 73 -11.63 -7.80 -15.93
C TRP A 73 -10.69 -7.79 -17.14
N LEU A 74 -9.63 -8.62 -17.14
CA LEU A 74 -8.66 -8.70 -18.24
C LEU A 74 -9.26 -9.24 -19.55
N LEU A 75 -10.31 -10.05 -19.47
CA LEU A 75 -10.95 -10.70 -20.62
C LEU A 75 -12.11 -9.88 -21.22
N LYS A 76 -12.39 -8.68 -20.71
CA LYS A 76 -13.38 -7.74 -21.25
C LYS A 76 -12.73 -6.75 -22.20
#